data_AF-A0A8I0FRV6-F1
#
_entry.id   AF-A0A8I0FRV6-F1
#
_cell.length_a   1.000
_cell.length_b   1.000
_cell.length_c   1.000
_cell.angle_alpha   90.00
_cell.angle_beta   90.00
_cell.angle_gamma   90.00
#
_symmetry.space_group_name_H-M   'P 1'
#
loop_
_entity.id
_entity.type
_entity.pdbx_description
1 polymer ?
#
loop_
_entity_poly.entity_id
_entity_poly.type
_entity_poly.pdbx_seq_one_letter_code
_entity_poly.pdbx_strand_id
1 'polypeptide(L)'
;MELLNFIIIYSILIISILGYGLIFSKKITKYNNFLFSKVSIGIIGIYGIFALVFISFLTNLFLPHNNIHNMLVICIGLISFIFLYFKNKKIIKINFFLLAYLLSFFLILHFKSHDDFSYYHLSFIKNINLNKIEFGLGHFDVAFNHVSSLFYFHSLFATKFTNDFYYFLAQASIVVFINTILFEKIYKNSKLNISFFLSVFCLIFINIFFYRIAEHGTDRSAQILFFLAFIFVVDILENKKFSNQIFETLIIILTLIVTIKSFYIMYSLILFLLYFKYYKLKEFFYFINKFSVVYLCLLSIIFLIIYNVSHSGCFLYPVSSTCMSEFFWGYSKERVSDYMEWYELWSKAGATPNMIVPNNKEYLSGFNWINNWVQYYFFNKFSDFFLGVILTVIICCSIFKIKNFSLKGFNIFRSFYFILILLLLEWFINHPALRYGGYVLVFLIVVFPFCLILKNQNYKFNQKKKSLKIILLLTLFIFIYRSVDRINYEKNAYEYNLVKSPYYKINNNFYTMQNHKKNFFKDINKCNFSNSLRNIKCKKIYSYNFYYIDK
;
A
#
# COMPACT_ATOMS: atom_id res chain seq x y z
N MET A 1 -14.22 10.35 27.15
CA MET A 1 -14.04 8.88 27.11
C MET A 1 -13.82 8.35 25.70
N GLU A 2 -14.52 8.85 24.67
CA GLU A 2 -14.42 8.30 23.31
C GLU A 2 -13.03 8.40 22.67
N LEU A 3 -12.35 9.55 22.76
CA LEU A 3 -10.98 9.68 22.26
C LEU A 3 -10.01 8.70 22.91
N LEU A 4 -10.12 8.49 24.22
CA LEU A 4 -9.29 7.54 24.94
C LEU A 4 -9.57 6.11 24.46
N ASN A 5 -10.85 5.73 24.33
CA ASN A 5 -11.24 4.43 23.79
C ASN A 5 -10.70 4.24 22.36
N PHE A 6 -10.76 5.28 21.53
CA PHE A 6 -10.25 5.24 20.16
C PHE A 6 -8.75 4.94 20.11
N ILE A 7 -7.98 5.65 20.94
CA ILE A 7 -6.53 5.46 21.06
C ILE A 7 -6.20 4.08 21.63
N ILE A 8 -6.94 3.60 22.64
CA ILE A 8 -6.72 2.28 23.23
C ILE A 8 -6.96 1.19 22.18
N ILE A 9 -8.08 1.25 21.45
CA ILE A 9 -8.39 0.28 20.41
C ILE A 9 -7.32 0.32 19.32
N TYR A 10 -6.96 1.50 18.80
CA TYR A 10 -5.87 1.64 17.83
C TYR A 10 -4.55 1.02 18.33
N SER A 11 -4.19 1.26 19.59
CA SER A 11 -3.00 0.67 20.24
C SER A 11 -3.05 -0.85 20.22
N ILE A 12 -4.19 -1.42 20.65
CA ILE A 12 -4.41 -2.87 20.71
C ILE A 12 -4.27 -3.50 19.33
N LEU A 13 -4.84 -2.88 18.29
CA LEU A 13 -4.77 -3.39 16.93
C LEU A 13 -3.32 -3.37 16.39
N ILE A 14 -2.57 -2.29 16.63
CA ILE A 14 -1.14 -2.22 16.25
C ILE A 14 -0.31 -3.29 16.97
N ILE A 15 -0.55 -3.51 18.27
CA ILE A 15 0.12 -4.55 19.05
C ILE A 15 -0.22 -5.95 18.51
N SER A 16 -1.48 -6.19 18.14
CA SER A 16 -1.90 -7.46 17.53
C SER A 16 -1.15 -7.73 16.22
N ILE A 17 -1.00 -6.72 15.35
CA ILE A 17 -0.19 -6.82 14.11
C ILE A 17 1.26 -7.19 14.44
N LEU A 18 1.87 -6.53 15.43
CA LEU A 18 3.23 -6.86 15.87
C LEU A 18 3.36 -8.30 16.40
N GLY A 19 2.33 -8.81 17.08
CA GLY A 19 2.27 -10.20 17.53
C GLY A 19 2.37 -11.21 16.39
N TYR A 20 1.59 -11.02 15.32
CA TYR A 20 1.71 -11.83 14.10
C TYR A 20 3.09 -11.67 13.44
N GLY A 21 3.64 -10.47 13.45
CA GLY A 21 5.00 -10.19 12.97
C GLY A 21 6.07 -10.99 13.71
N LEU A 22 5.97 -11.10 15.04
CA LEU A 22 6.89 -11.88 15.86
C LEU A 22 6.78 -13.38 15.56
N ILE A 23 5.55 -13.91 15.39
CA ILE A 23 5.33 -15.30 14.99
C ILE A 23 5.99 -15.56 13.63
N PHE A 24 5.72 -14.70 12.65
CA PHE A 24 6.22 -14.82 11.30
C PHE A 24 7.75 -14.78 11.26
N SER A 25 8.36 -13.79 11.93
CA SER A 25 9.80 -13.68 12.07
C SER A 25 10.41 -14.95 12.71
N LYS A 26 9.82 -15.46 13.79
CA LYS A 26 10.38 -16.62 14.50
C LYS A 26 10.25 -17.94 13.73
N LYS A 27 9.10 -18.18 13.09
CA LYS A 27 8.76 -19.50 12.53
C LYS A 27 8.97 -19.62 11.03
N ILE A 28 8.82 -18.53 10.29
CA ILE A 28 8.73 -18.56 8.82
C ILE A 28 10.00 -18.03 8.17
N THR A 29 10.49 -16.87 8.64
CA THR A 29 11.72 -16.29 8.06
C THR A 29 12.94 -17.08 8.49
N LYS A 30 13.82 -17.38 7.53
CA LYS A 30 15.05 -18.14 7.77
C LYS A 30 16.18 -17.24 8.26
N TYR A 31 16.28 -16.02 7.72
CA TYR A 31 17.38 -15.11 7.99
C TYR A 31 17.02 -13.99 8.97
N ASN A 32 15.73 -13.63 9.04
CA ASN A 32 15.20 -12.57 9.90
C ASN A 32 14.47 -13.09 11.14
N ASN A 33 14.98 -14.18 11.75
CA ASN A 33 14.46 -14.64 13.03
C ASN A 33 14.88 -13.69 14.15
N PHE A 34 13.91 -13.03 14.80
CA PHE A 34 14.17 -12.01 15.81
C PHE A 34 14.91 -12.53 17.05
N LEU A 35 14.93 -13.85 17.30
CA LEU A 35 15.68 -14.44 18.41
C LEU A 35 17.19 -14.44 18.15
N PHE A 36 17.59 -14.62 16.89
CA PHE A 36 18.99 -14.80 16.49
C PHE A 36 19.55 -13.58 15.76
N SER A 37 18.69 -12.72 15.22
CA SER A 37 19.07 -11.55 14.44
C SER A 37 18.46 -10.26 15.00
N LYS A 38 19.20 -9.16 14.89
CA LYS A 38 18.73 -7.82 15.30
C LYS A 38 17.76 -7.27 14.26
N VAL A 39 16.51 -7.71 14.30
CA VAL A 39 15.44 -7.24 13.40
C VAL A 39 14.79 -5.98 13.97
N SER A 40 14.49 -5.00 13.11
CA SER A 40 13.75 -3.80 13.53
C SER A 40 12.29 -4.13 13.83
N ILE A 41 11.68 -3.42 14.78
CA ILE A 41 10.24 -3.54 15.03
C ILE A 41 9.43 -3.18 13.80
N GLY A 42 9.87 -2.21 13.00
CA GLY A 42 9.19 -1.86 11.76
C GLY A 42 9.17 -3.02 10.77
N ILE A 43 10.28 -3.76 10.61
CA ILE A 43 10.30 -4.98 9.76
C ILE A 43 9.37 -6.06 10.32
N ILE A 44 9.38 -6.26 11.65
CA ILE A 44 8.45 -7.17 12.32
C ILE A 44 6.99 -6.77 12.03
N GLY A 45 6.67 -5.47 12.09
CA GLY A 45 5.35 -4.96 11.74
C GLY A 45 4.94 -5.23 10.28
N ILE A 46 5.86 -5.04 9.33
CA ILE A 46 5.63 -5.38 7.91
C ILE A 46 5.37 -6.89 7.73
N TYR A 47 6.11 -7.75 8.44
CA TYR A 47 5.84 -9.18 8.46
C TYR A 47 4.47 -9.50 9.06
N GLY A 48 4.04 -8.75 10.07
CA GLY A 48 2.70 -8.87 10.65
C GLY A 48 1.61 -8.54 9.65
N ILE A 49 1.79 -7.46 8.87
CA ILE A 49 0.87 -7.08 7.79
C ILE A 49 0.81 -8.19 6.74
N PHE A 50 1.96 -8.70 6.28
CA PHE A 50 2.00 -9.80 5.31
C PHE A 50 1.33 -11.07 5.84
N ALA A 51 1.61 -11.46 7.08
CA ALA A 51 1.00 -12.62 7.72
C ALA A 51 -0.53 -12.48 7.81
N LEU A 52 -1.02 -11.31 8.19
CA LEU A 52 -2.46 -11.03 8.29
C LEU A 52 -3.14 -10.99 6.92
N VAL A 53 -2.49 -10.40 5.90
CA VAL A 53 -2.97 -10.48 4.51
C VAL A 53 -3.10 -11.94 4.07
N PHE A 54 -2.05 -12.75 4.30
CA PHE A 54 -2.07 -14.17 3.95
C PHE A 54 -3.20 -14.92 4.68
N ILE A 55 -3.33 -14.72 5.99
CA ILE A 55 -4.41 -15.32 6.79
C ILE A 55 -5.77 -14.89 6.24
N SER A 56 -5.98 -13.60 5.99
CA SER A 56 -7.25 -13.06 5.50
C SER A 56 -7.66 -13.66 4.16
N PHE A 57 -6.72 -13.85 3.23
CA PHE A 57 -7.01 -14.51 1.97
C PHE A 57 -7.40 -15.98 2.17
N LEU A 58 -6.64 -16.70 3.01
CA LEU A 58 -6.88 -18.12 3.28
C LEU A 58 -8.23 -18.36 3.98
N THR A 59 -8.55 -17.57 5.00
CA THR A 59 -9.77 -17.76 5.80
C THR A 59 -11.02 -17.36 5.03
N ASN A 60 -10.98 -16.29 4.23
CA ASN A 60 -12.15 -15.84 3.47
C ASN A 60 -12.59 -16.80 2.36
N LEU A 61 -11.71 -17.71 1.91
CA LEU A 61 -12.10 -18.78 0.99
C LEU A 61 -13.22 -19.64 1.58
N PHE A 62 -13.24 -19.83 2.91
CA PHE A 62 -14.13 -20.79 3.56
C PHE A 62 -15.12 -20.13 4.51
N LEU A 63 -14.73 -19.02 5.15
CA LEU A 63 -15.48 -18.41 6.24
C LEU A 63 -15.64 -16.90 6.03
N PRO A 64 -16.80 -16.31 6.36
CA PRO A 64 -16.91 -14.87 6.45
C PRO A 64 -16.05 -14.34 7.59
N HIS A 65 -15.47 -13.15 7.42
CA HIS A 65 -14.73 -12.46 8.48
C HIS A 65 -15.69 -11.80 9.47
N ASN A 66 -16.50 -12.60 10.14
CA ASN A 66 -17.46 -12.12 11.11
C ASN A 66 -16.77 -11.70 12.43
N ASN A 67 -17.53 -11.13 13.36
CA ASN A 67 -16.99 -10.66 14.63
C ASN A 67 -16.25 -11.76 15.42
N ILE A 68 -16.71 -13.01 15.39
CA ILE A 68 -16.08 -14.12 16.13
C ILE A 68 -14.70 -14.41 15.54
N HIS A 69 -14.63 -14.59 14.22
CA HIS A 69 -13.37 -14.81 13.51
C HIS A 69 -12.37 -13.68 13.80
N ASN A 70 -12.81 -12.43 13.68
CA ASN A 70 -11.95 -11.27 13.84
C ASN A 70 -11.46 -11.08 15.28
N MET A 71 -12.33 -11.31 16.27
CA MET A 71 -11.92 -11.31 17.68
C MET A 71 -10.89 -12.40 17.97
N LEU A 72 -11.04 -13.61 17.40
CA LEU A 72 -10.05 -14.68 17.55
C LEU A 72 -8.70 -14.28 16.94
N VAL A 73 -8.69 -13.72 15.72
CA VAL A 73 -7.47 -13.22 15.08
C VAL A 73 -6.79 -12.17 15.94
N ILE A 74 -7.53 -11.16 16.43
CA ILE A 74 -6.97 -10.11 17.27
C ILE A 74 -6.39 -10.70 18.57
N CYS A 75 -7.12 -11.59 19.25
CA CYS A 75 -6.68 -12.24 20.48
C CYS A 75 -5.41 -13.07 20.29
N ILE A 76 -5.32 -13.85 19.20
CA ILE A 76 -4.12 -14.64 18.88
C ILE A 76 -2.91 -13.71 18.70
N GLY A 77 -3.07 -12.60 17.99
CA GLY A 77 -2.00 -11.60 17.83
C GLY A 77 -1.56 -11.01 19.18
N LEU A 78 -2.50 -10.61 20.04
CA LEU A 78 -2.20 -10.04 21.36
C LEU A 78 -1.49 -11.04 22.29
N ILE A 79 -2.02 -12.26 22.40
CA ILE A 79 -1.42 -13.34 23.21
C ILE A 79 0.00 -13.63 22.71
N SER A 80 0.18 -13.70 21.40
CA SER A 80 1.49 -13.94 20.79
C SER A 80 2.47 -12.82 21.06
N PHE A 81 2.03 -11.56 21.00
CA PHE A 81 2.85 -10.42 21.37
C PHE A 81 3.26 -10.51 22.84
N ILE A 82 2.32 -10.70 23.76
CA ILE A 82 2.61 -10.80 25.20
C ILE A 82 3.61 -11.93 25.46
N PHE A 83 3.37 -13.12 24.92
CA PHE A 83 4.24 -14.27 25.16
C PHE A 83 5.65 -14.10 24.56
N LEU A 84 5.76 -13.68 23.29
CA LEU A 84 7.04 -13.63 22.59
C LEU A 84 7.87 -12.40 22.94
N TYR A 85 7.21 -11.25 23.16
CA TYR A 85 7.89 -10.00 23.53
C TYR A 85 8.39 -10.05 24.96
N PHE A 86 7.55 -10.44 25.93
CA PHE A 86 7.96 -10.44 27.35
C PHE A 86 9.06 -11.46 27.63
N LYS A 87 9.06 -12.60 26.93
CA LYS A 87 10.15 -13.59 27.04
C LYS A 87 11.50 -13.07 26.53
N ASN A 88 11.51 -12.10 25.61
CA ASN A 88 12.71 -11.68 24.88
C ASN A 88 12.95 -10.15 24.86
N LYS A 89 12.48 -9.43 25.91
CA LYS A 89 12.51 -7.95 25.97
C LYS A 89 13.85 -7.31 25.62
N LYS A 90 14.98 -7.96 25.98
CA LYS A 90 16.33 -7.39 25.78
C LYS A 90 16.73 -7.22 24.31
N ILE A 91 16.04 -7.87 23.37
CA ILE A 91 16.45 -7.91 21.96
C ILE A 91 15.78 -6.79 21.13
N ILE A 92 14.58 -6.35 21.53
CA ILE A 92 13.71 -5.50 20.71
C ILE A 92 13.76 -4.04 21.19
N LYS A 93 14.23 -3.12 20.33
CA LYS A 93 14.32 -1.68 20.64
C LYS A 93 13.06 -0.93 20.20
N ILE A 94 12.35 -0.28 21.13
CA ILE A 94 11.04 0.35 20.89
C ILE A 94 11.13 1.87 20.64
N ASN A 95 12.22 2.56 20.98
CA ASN A 95 12.25 4.03 21.01
C ASN A 95 11.80 4.71 19.70
N PHE A 96 12.26 4.23 18.54
CA PHE A 96 11.85 4.79 17.25
C PHE A 96 10.44 4.38 16.83
N PHE A 97 9.98 3.22 17.28
CA PHE A 97 8.59 2.81 17.11
C PHE A 97 7.65 3.71 17.91
N LEU A 98 7.98 4.03 19.17
CA LEU A 98 7.20 4.98 19.97
C LEU A 98 7.13 6.35 19.31
N LEU A 99 8.24 6.85 18.76
CA LEU A 99 8.24 8.12 18.04
C LEU A 99 7.29 8.07 16.82
N ALA A 100 7.42 7.06 15.96
CA ALA A 100 6.57 6.92 14.77
C ALA A 100 5.09 6.70 15.14
N TYR A 101 4.82 5.97 16.22
CA TYR A 101 3.50 5.72 16.77
C TYR A 101 2.85 7.00 17.33
N LEU A 102 3.59 7.82 18.07
CA LEU A 102 3.07 9.10 18.56
C LEU A 102 2.75 10.07 17.42
N LEU A 103 3.57 10.07 16.36
CA LEU A 103 3.31 10.88 15.16
C LEU A 103 2.06 10.43 14.41
N SER A 104 1.69 9.15 14.48
CA SER A 104 0.49 8.67 13.79
C SER A 104 -0.81 9.20 14.38
N PHE A 105 -0.82 9.70 15.63
CA PHE A 105 -2.01 10.34 16.19
C PHE A 105 -2.47 11.56 15.40
N PHE A 106 -1.54 12.35 14.84
CA PHE A 106 -1.90 13.45 13.94
C PHE A 106 -2.42 12.97 12.58
N LEU A 107 -2.08 11.74 12.16
CA LEU A 107 -2.57 11.14 10.91
C LEU A 107 -4.00 10.61 11.06
N ILE A 108 -4.25 9.84 12.12
CA ILE A 108 -5.48 9.05 12.28
C ILE A 108 -6.69 9.88 12.74
N LEU A 109 -6.47 11.07 13.29
CA LEU A 109 -7.54 12.00 13.66
C LEU A 109 -7.97 12.79 12.42
N HIS A 110 -8.99 12.29 11.73
CA HIS A 110 -9.55 12.92 10.54
C HIS A 110 -11.06 12.68 10.46
N PHE A 111 -11.79 13.66 9.92
CA PHE A 111 -13.24 13.56 9.72
C PHE A 111 -13.62 12.97 8.37
N LYS A 112 -12.95 13.39 7.30
CA LYS A 112 -13.27 12.94 5.93
C LYS A 112 -12.55 11.61 5.64
N SER A 113 -13.28 10.58 5.25
CA SER A 113 -12.70 9.31 4.78
C SER A 113 -12.18 9.45 3.33
N HIS A 114 -11.55 8.38 2.81
CA HIS A 114 -11.07 8.37 1.43
C HIS A 114 -12.22 8.54 0.42
N ASP A 115 -11.98 9.20 -0.71
CA ASP A 115 -13.04 9.50 -1.69
C ASP A 115 -13.70 8.21 -2.22
N ASP A 116 -12.92 7.15 -2.45
CA ASP A 116 -13.44 5.83 -2.86
C ASP A 116 -14.08 5.02 -1.71
N PHE A 117 -14.00 5.51 -0.46
CA PHE A 117 -14.48 4.79 0.71
C PHE A 117 -16.00 4.60 0.66
N SER A 118 -16.72 5.69 0.36
CA SER A 118 -18.17 5.70 0.18
C SER A 118 -18.61 5.02 -1.10
N TYR A 119 -17.73 4.98 -2.12
CA TYR A 119 -18.04 4.36 -3.39
C TYR A 119 -18.01 2.84 -3.29
N TYR A 120 -16.86 2.25 -2.93
CA TYR A 120 -16.73 0.79 -2.91
C TYR A 120 -15.88 0.19 -1.80
N HIS A 121 -14.95 0.91 -1.15
CA HIS A 121 -14.06 0.27 -0.16
C HIS A 121 -14.85 -0.29 1.01
N LEU A 122 -15.77 0.50 1.59
CA LEU A 122 -16.60 0.05 2.71
C LEU A 122 -17.46 -1.15 2.32
N SER A 123 -18.11 -1.07 1.16
CA SER A 123 -18.99 -2.12 0.66
C SER A 123 -18.23 -3.42 0.37
N PHE A 124 -17.02 -3.34 -0.19
CA PHE A 124 -16.14 -4.48 -0.41
C PHE A 124 -15.76 -5.14 0.91
N ILE A 125 -15.25 -4.36 1.86
CA ILE A 125 -14.85 -4.86 3.18
C ILE A 125 -16.04 -5.53 3.86
N LYS A 126 -17.20 -4.87 3.91
CA LYS A 126 -18.43 -5.45 4.46
C LYS A 126 -18.84 -6.76 3.79
N ASN A 127 -18.65 -6.90 2.48
CA ASN A 127 -18.94 -8.16 1.80
C ASN A 127 -18.05 -9.30 2.32
N ILE A 128 -16.74 -9.06 2.53
CA ILE A 128 -15.81 -10.04 3.13
C ILE A 128 -16.23 -10.39 4.57
N ASN A 129 -16.73 -9.42 5.33
CA ASN A 129 -17.16 -9.65 6.71
C ASN A 129 -18.44 -10.48 6.82
N LEU A 130 -19.34 -10.40 5.83
CA LEU A 130 -20.62 -11.10 5.83
C LEU A 130 -20.56 -12.43 5.09
N ASN A 131 -19.75 -12.52 4.03
CA ASN A 131 -19.71 -13.65 3.12
C ASN A 131 -18.29 -14.21 3.01
N LYS A 132 -18.20 -15.54 2.87
CA LYS A 132 -17.03 -16.18 2.25
C LYS A 132 -16.96 -15.79 0.77
N ILE A 133 -15.88 -16.15 0.09
CA ILE A 133 -15.68 -15.85 -1.35
C ILE A 133 -16.95 -16.08 -2.18
N GLU A 134 -17.29 -15.08 -2.99
CA GLU A 134 -18.40 -15.12 -3.94
C GLU A 134 -17.88 -14.88 -5.37
N PHE A 135 -18.60 -15.41 -6.35
CA PHE A 135 -18.22 -15.35 -7.76
C PHE A 135 -19.14 -14.41 -8.54
N GLY A 136 -18.59 -13.60 -9.43
CA GLY A 136 -19.34 -12.65 -10.26
C GLY A 136 -19.78 -11.38 -9.53
N LEU A 137 -19.11 -11.00 -8.44
CA LEU A 137 -19.41 -9.78 -7.69
C LEU A 137 -19.29 -8.51 -8.54
N GLY A 138 -18.46 -8.53 -9.59
CA GLY A 138 -18.36 -7.43 -10.54
C GLY A 138 -19.69 -7.06 -11.19
N HIS A 139 -20.67 -7.97 -11.30
CA HIS A 139 -21.95 -7.64 -11.93
C HIS A 139 -22.78 -6.63 -11.13
N PHE A 140 -22.53 -6.46 -9.83
CA PHE A 140 -23.20 -5.44 -9.01
C PHE A 140 -22.61 -4.04 -9.19
N ASP A 141 -21.28 -3.97 -9.24
CA ASP A 141 -20.53 -2.75 -9.53
C ASP A 141 -19.12 -3.14 -10.02
N VAL A 142 -18.63 -2.43 -11.02
CA VAL A 142 -17.33 -2.64 -11.63
C VAL A 142 -16.20 -2.50 -10.61
N ALA A 143 -16.41 -1.66 -9.59
CA ALA A 143 -15.44 -1.42 -8.54
C ALA A 143 -15.05 -2.69 -7.76
N PHE A 144 -15.93 -3.69 -7.67
CA PHE A 144 -15.64 -4.97 -7.00
C PHE A 144 -14.62 -5.85 -7.73
N ASN A 145 -14.27 -5.52 -8.98
CA ASN A 145 -13.22 -6.22 -9.69
C ASN A 145 -11.82 -5.75 -9.26
N HIS A 146 -11.71 -4.60 -8.59
CA HIS A 146 -10.44 -4.07 -8.07
C HIS A 146 -10.07 -4.74 -6.75
N VAL A 147 -9.67 -6.01 -6.83
CA VAL A 147 -9.21 -6.79 -5.67
C VAL A 147 -7.93 -6.17 -5.11
N SER A 148 -7.93 -5.89 -3.80
CA SER A 148 -6.78 -5.38 -3.07
C SER A 148 -6.62 -6.10 -1.75
N SER A 149 -5.40 -6.55 -1.43
CA SER A 149 -5.10 -7.19 -0.14
C SER A 149 -5.40 -6.31 1.07
N LEU A 150 -5.45 -4.98 0.92
CA LEU A 150 -5.81 -4.07 2.01
C LEU A 150 -7.27 -4.24 2.44
N PHE A 151 -8.19 -4.55 1.53
CA PHE A 151 -9.59 -4.79 1.91
C PHE A 151 -9.72 -6.05 2.77
N TYR A 152 -9.00 -7.11 2.42
CA TYR A 152 -8.94 -8.33 3.21
C TYR A 152 -8.27 -8.10 4.56
N PHE A 153 -7.17 -7.34 4.59
CA PHE A 153 -6.54 -6.95 5.84
C PHE A 153 -7.51 -6.15 6.74
N HIS A 154 -8.18 -5.13 6.20
CA HIS A 154 -9.14 -4.31 6.95
C HIS A 154 -10.30 -5.12 7.50
N SER A 155 -10.79 -6.10 6.73
CA SER A 155 -11.91 -6.94 7.15
C SER A 155 -11.60 -7.74 8.42
N LEU A 156 -10.34 -8.04 8.74
CA LEU A 156 -9.94 -8.74 9.98
C LEU A 156 -10.15 -7.90 11.25
N PHE A 157 -10.31 -6.59 11.09
CA PHE A 157 -10.42 -5.65 12.21
C PHE A 157 -11.82 -5.10 12.40
N ALA A 158 -12.82 -5.59 11.66
CA ALA A 158 -14.21 -5.24 11.90
C ALA A 158 -14.78 -6.09 13.05
N THR A 159 -14.98 -5.47 14.21
CA THR A 159 -15.51 -6.10 15.42
C THR A 159 -16.60 -5.23 16.00
N LYS A 160 -17.34 -5.72 16.99
CA LYS A 160 -18.32 -4.91 17.74
C LYS A 160 -17.69 -3.67 18.42
N PHE A 161 -16.37 -3.68 18.68
CA PHE A 161 -15.67 -2.57 19.32
C PHE A 161 -15.16 -1.53 18.32
N THR A 162 -14.80 -1.97 17.12
CA THR A 162 -14.22 -1.10 16.07
C THR A 162 -15.28 -0.60 15.09
N ASN A 163 -16.36 -1.36 14.89
CA ASN A 163 -17.35 -1.14 13.84
C ASN A 163 -16.67 -0.89 12.49
N ASP A 164 -17.12 0.13 11.75
CA ASP A 164 -16.59 0.50 10.45
C ASP A 164 -15.61 1.69 10.52
N PHE A 165 -15.07 2.02 11.70
CA PHE A 165 -14.30 3.26 11.93
C PHE A 165 -12.77 3.09 11.91
N TYR A 166 -12.25 1.87 11.72
CA TYR A 166 -10.80 1.59 11.78
C TYR A 166 -10.23 1.10 10.44
N TYR A 167 -10.94 1.30 9.33
CA TYR A 167 -10.46 0.91 8.00
C TYR A 167 -9.35 1.84 7.44
N PHE A 168 -8.75 2.68 8.28
CA PHE A 168 -7.46 3.35 8.03
C PHE A 168 -6.26 2.59 8.61
N LEU A 169 -6.49 1.52 9.39
CA LEU A 169 -5.45 0.85 10.18
C LEU A 169 -4.31 0.32 9.32
N ALA A 170 -4.60 -0.28 8.16
CA ALA A 170 -3.58 -0.78 7.25
C ALA A 170 -2.65 0.35 6.79
N GLN A 171 -3.20 1.46 6.31
CA GLN A 171 -2.42 2.59 5.82
C GLN A 171 -1.61 3.22 6.96
N ALA A 172 -2.22 3.40 8.13
CA ALA A 172 -1.55 3.97 9.30
C ALA A 172 -0.43 3.07 9.82
N SER A 173 -0.65 1.75 9.88
CA SER A 173 0.37 0.78 10.32
C SER A 173 1.56 0.72 9.37
N ILE A 174 1.33 0.75 8.05
CA ILE A 174 2.40 0.85 7.05
C ILE A 174 3.26 2.11 7.28
N VAL A 175 2.63 3.27 7.49
CA VAL A 175 3.35 4.52 7.77
C VAL A 175 4.17 4.42 9.06
N VAL A 176 3.56 3.92 10.16
CA VAL A 176 4.24 3.75 11.46
C VAL A 176 5.47 2.85 11.32
N PHE A 177 5.31 1.67 10.71
CA PHE A 177 6.40 0.70 10.60
C PHE A 177 7.51 1.17 9.65
N ILE A 178 7.16 1.83 8.54
CA ILE A 178 8.17 2.35 7.61
C ILE A 178 8.91 3.54 8.23
N ASN A 179 8.21 4.50 8.84
CA ASN A 179 8.86 5.59 9.59
C ASN A 179 9.79 5.05 10.69
N THR A 180 9.40 3.98 11.39
CA THR A 180 10.27 3.30 12.36
C THR A 180 11.57 2.82 11.71
N ILE A 181 11.50 2.14 10.56
CA ILE A 181 12.68 1.66 9.82
C ILE A 181 13.57 2.82 9.37
N LEU A 182 12.95 3.89 8.84
CA LEU A 182 13.68 5.07 8.36
C LEU A 182 14.40 5.78 9.51
N PHE A 183 13.72 6.00 10.65
CA PHE A 183 14.37 6.55 11.84
C PHE A 183 15.52 5.66 12.32
N GLU A 184 15.33 4.34 12.37
CA GLU A 184 16.42 3.44 12.74
C GLU A 184 17.62 3.53 11.80
N LYS A 185 17.40 3.58 10.49
CA LYS A 185 18.49 3.76 9.51
C LYS A 185 19.21 5.08 9.69
N ILE A 186 18.48 6.15 9.98
CA ILE A 186 19.05 7.48 10.20
C ILE A 186 19.87 7.55 11.49
N TYR A 187 19.41 6.94 12.59
CA TYR A 187 20.08 7.09 13.88
C TYR A 187 21.06 5.97 14.23
N LYS A 188 20.92 4.77 13.66
CA LYS A 188 21.85 3.65 13.91
C LYS A 188 23.04 3.64 12.93
N ASN A 189 22.90 4.17 11.71
CA ASN A 189 24.01 4.19 10.76
C ASN A 189 25.01 5.29 11.13
N SER A 190 26.24 4.89 11.45
CA SER A 190 27.36 5.82 11.65
C SER A 190 27.93 6.38 10.35
N LYS A 191 27.58 5.77 9.21
CA LYS A 191 28.05 6.16 7.87
C LYS A 191 26.93 6.84 7.08
N LEU A 192 27.26 7.99 6.51
CA LEU A 192 26.39 8.80 5.65
C LEU A 192 26.40 8.24 4.21
N ASN A 193 25.88 7.02 4.07
CA ASN A 193 25.80 6.28 2.82
C ASN A 193 24.58 6.69 1.98
N ILE A 194 24.42 6.13 0.77
CA ILE A 194 23.29 6.48 -0.11
C ILE A 194 21.96 6.11 0.54
N SER A 195 21.87 4.90 1.12
CA SER A 195 20.67 4.48 1.86
C SER A 195 20.33 5.44 3.00
N PHE A 196 21.33 6.03 3.68
CA PHE A 196 21.08 7.00 4.75
C PHE A 196 20.37 8.24 4.20
N PHE A 197 20.93 8.88 3.15
CA PHE A 197 20.34 10.09 2.59
C PHE A 197 18.98 9.83 1.96
N LEU A 198 18.84 8.72 1.24
CA LEU A 198 17.56 8.28 0.70
C LEU A 198 16.53 8.07 1.83
N SER A 199 16.93 7.52 2.98
CA SER A 199 16.03 7.37 4.13
C SER A 199 15.55 8.72 4.68
N VAL A 200 16.44 9.73 4.73
CA VAL A 200 16.08 11.10 5.14
C VAL A 200 15.06 11.68 4.16
N PHE A 201 15.33 11.61 2.86
CA PHE A 201 14.42 12.11 1.83
C PHE A 201 13.06 11.41 1.86
N CYS A 202 13.02 10.08 1.95
CA CYS A 202 11.76 9.34 2.05
C CYS A 202 10.98 9.70 3.33
N LEU A 203 11.67 9.95 4.44
CA LEU A 203 11.02 10.38 5.68
C LEU A 203 10.37 11.76 5.52
N ILE A 204 11.06 12.71 4.87
CA ILE A 204 10.47 14.01 4.52
C ILE A 204 9.25 13.81 3.63
N PHE A 205 9.39 12.97 2.59
CA PHE A 205 8.36 12.74 1.62
C PHE A 205 7.06 12.21 2.23
N ILE A 206 7.17 11.11 2.98
CA ILE A 206 6.02 10.42 3.57
C ILE A 206 5.28 11.36 4.54
N ASN A 207 6.01 12.07 5.39
CA ASN A 207 5.39 12.91 6.41
C ASN A 207 4.92 14.27 5.89
N ILE A 208 5.46 14.81 4.80
CA ILE A 208 5.01 16.09 4.24
C ILE A 208 3.97 15.89 3.14
N PHE A 209 4.22 15.03 2.16
CA PHE A 209 3.33 14.86 1.00
C PHE A 209 2.16 13.92 1.31
N PHE A 210 2.39 12.87 2.12
CA PHE A 210 1.37 11.88 2.47
C PHE A 210 0.80 12.05 3.89
N TYR A 211 0.81 13.27 4.42
CA TYR A 211 0.33 13.58 5.77
C TYR A 211 -1.18 13.37 5.99
N ARG A 212 -2.00 13.31 4.92
CA ARG A 212 -3.44 13.03 5.05
C ARG A 212 -3.72 11.55 4.83
N ILE A 213 -4.04 10.82 5.89
CA ILE A 213 -4.35 9.38 5.79
C ILE A 213 -5.56 9.11 4.89
N ALA A 214 -6.54 10.02 4.88
CA ALA A 214 -7.72 9.96 4.04
C ALA A 214 -7.41 9.92 2.54
N GLU A 215 -6.24 10.38 2.08
CA GLU A 215 -5.86 10.36 0.67
C GLU A 215 -5.03 9.12 0.29
N HIS A 216 -4.74 8.20 1.23
CA HIS A 216 -3.88 7.05 0.97
C HIS A 216 -4.54 6.01 0.07
N GLY A 217 -5.81 5.70 0.35
CA GLY A 217 -6.55 4.65 -0.33
C GLY A 217 -5.77 3.34 -0.31
N THR A 218 -5.77 2.64 -1.45
CA THR A 218 -4.87 1.50 -1.69
C THR A 218 -3.58 1.91 -2.41
N ASP A 219 -3.59 3.10 -3.02
CA ASP A 219 -2.55 3.59 -3.93
C ASP A 219 -1.26 4.00 -3.23
N ARG A 220 -1.35 4.90 -2.24
CA ARG A 220 -0.16 5.47 -1.61
C ARG A 220 0.58 4.45 -0.77
N SER A 221 -0.14 3.52 -0.13
CA SER A 221 0.48 2.49 0.72
C SER A 221 1.47 1.60 -0.03
N ALA A 222 1.14 1.20 -1.27
CA ALA A 222 2.06 0.45 -2.13
C ALA A 222 3.28 1.31 -2.53
N GLN A 223 3.11 2.60 -2.79
CA GLN A 223 4.21 3.51 -3.11
C GLN A 223 5.17 3.73 -1.93
N ILE A 224 4.64 3.82 -0.70
CA ILE A 224 5.46 3.92 0.51
C ILE A 224 6.29 2.64 0.71
N LEU A 225 5.67 1.46 0.51
CA LEU A 225 6.40 0.18 0.52
C LEU A 225 7.48 0.14 -0.56
N PHE A 226 7.23 0.71 -1.73
CA PHE A 226 8.21 0.75 -2.82
C PHE A 226 9.42 1.65 -2.50
N PHE A 227 9.25 2.77 -1.78
CA PHE A 227 10.40 3.52 -1.24
C PHE A 227 11.29 2.62 -0.38
N LEU A 228 10.69 1.82 0.51
CA LEU A 228 11.45 0.91 1.36
C LEU A 228 12.14 -0.20 0.54
N ALA A 229 11.44 -0.76 -0.46
CA ALA A 229 12.02 -1.76 -1.36
C ALA A 229 13.25 -1.22 -2.09
N PHE A 230 13.15 0.00 -2.63
CA PHE A 230 14.28 0.64 -3.32
C PHE A 230 15.44 0.98 -2.37
N ILE A 231 15.17 1.40 -1.13
CA ILE A 231 16.20 1.57 -0.10
C ILE A 231 16.97 0.26 0.15
N PHE A 232 16.26 -0.87 0.24
CA PHE A 232 16.88 -2.19 0.43
C PHE A 232 17.68 -2.67 -0.79
N VAL A 233 17.22 -2.35 -2.00
CA VAL A 233 18.01 -2.55 -3.23
C VAL A 233 19.33 -1.78 -3.14
N VAL A 234 19.27 -0.51 -2.74
CA VAL A 234 20.48 0.31 -2.56
C VAL A 234 21.42 -0.29 -1.51
N ASP A 235 20.92 -0.78 -0.38
CA ASP A 235 21.76 -1.44 0.63
C ASP A 235 22.44 -2.70 0.07
N ILE A 236 21.72 -3.54 -0.66
CA ILE A 236 22.28 -4.78 -1.24
C ILE A 236 23.41 -4.43 -2.21
N LEU A 237 23.22 -3.40 -3.04
CA LEU A 237 24.19 -3.00 -4.05
C LEU A 237 25.40 -2.24 -3.48
N GLU A 238 25.21 -1.47 -2.40
CA GLU A 238 26.28 -0.70 -1.75
C GLU A 238 27.16 -1.59 -0.85
N ASN A 239 26.60 -2.68 -0.30
CA ASN A 239 27.33 -3.61 0.53
C ASN A 239 28.25 -4.53 -0.29
N LYS A 240 29.48 -4.73 0.19
CA LYS A 240 30.44 -5.66 -0.45
C LYS A 240 29.97 -7.12 -0.41
N LYS A 241 29.18 -7.51 0.59
CA LYS A 241 28.65 -8.86 0.77
C LYS A 241 27.13 -8.84 0.62
N PHE A 242 26.60 -9.81 -0.12
CA PHE A 242 25.17 -10.01 -0.28
C PHE A 242 24.50 -10.30 1.08
N SER A 243 23.45 -9.55 1.40
CA SER A 243 22.70 -9.72 2.66
C SER A 243 21.44 -10.54 2.44
N ASN A 244 21.46 -11.81 2.87
CA ASN A 244 20.29 -12.69 2.82
C ASN A 244 19.10 -12.10 3.60
N GLN A 245 19.35 -11.38 4.71
CA GLN A 245 18.32 -10.75 5.54
C GLN A 245 17.54 -9.68 4.78
N ILE A 246 18.25 -8.77 4.12
CA ILE A 246 17.66 -7.68 3.35
C ILE A 246 16.91 -8.26 2.14
N PHE A 247 17.51 -9.25 1.47
CA PHE A 247 16.91 -9.89 0.31
C PHE A 247 15.62 -10.64 0.65
N GLU A 248 15.59 -11.43 1.73
CA GLU A 248 14.38 -12.12 2.20
C GLU A 248 13.25 -11.13 2.50
N THR A 249 13.57 -9.98 3.12
CA THR A 249 12.60 -8.92 3.40
C THR A 249 12.10 -8.25 2.13
N LEU A 250 12.97 -8.05 1.14
CA LEU A 250 12.64 -7.46 -0.15
C LEU A 250 11.58 -8.29 -0.90
N ILE A 251 11.71 -9.62 -0.91
CA ILE A 251 10.74 -10.53 -1.53
C ILE A 251 9.34 -10.32 -0.92
N ILE A 252 9.25 -10.22 0.40
CA ILE A 252 7.98 -10.01 1.13
C ILE A 252 7.37 -8.66 0.77
N ILE A 253 8.17 -7.58 0.78
CA ILE A 253 7.68 -6.23 0.49
C ILE A 253 7.17 -6.13 -0.96
N LEU A 254 7.90 -6.68 -1.93
CA LEU A 254 7.45 -6.65 -3.33
C LEU A 254 6.19 -7.48 -3.53
N THR A 255 6.05 -8.60 -2.83
CA THR A 255 4.80 -9.39 -2.85
C THR A 255 3.64 -8.60 -2.25
N LEU A 256 3.85 -7.89 -1.13
CA LEU A 256 2.87 -6.97 -0.57
C LEU A 256 2.47 -5.89 -1.58
N ILE A 257 3.43 -5.25 -2.25
CA ILE A 257 3.17 -4.21 -3.25
C ILE A 257 2.24 -4.72 -4.36
N VAL A 258 2.53 -5.90 -4.92
CA VAL A 258 1.72 -6.51 -5.98
C VAL A 258 0.33 -6.91 -5.51
N THR A 259 0.21 -7.46 -4.29
CA THR A 259 -1.10 -7.87 -3.74
C THR A 259 -1.97 -6.69 -3.32
N ILE A 260 -1.38 -5.55 -2.97
CA ILE A 260 -2.13 -4.31 -2.71
C ILE A 260 -2.74 -3.79 -4.01
N LYS A 261 -1.99 -3.79 -5.11
CA LYS A 261 -2.51 -3.40 -6.42
C LYS A 261 -1.76 -4.11 -7.55
N SER A 262 -2.50 -4.81 -8.40
CA SER A 262 -1.98 -5.73 -9.41
C SER A 262 -1.05 -5.07 -10.44
N PHE A 263 -1.30 -3.82 -10.85
CA PHE A 263 -0.45 -3.15 -11.84
C PHE A 263 0.98 -2.88 -11.34
N TYR A 264 1.21 -2.86 -10.01
CA TYR A 264 2.57 -2.78 -9.47
C TYR A 264 3.39 -4.06 -9.68
N ILE A 265 2.85 -5.09 -10.36
CA ILE A 265 3.63 -6.25 -10.81
C ILE A 265 4.85 -5.83 -11.65
N MET A 266 4.79 -4.71 -12.39
CA MET A 266 5.95 -4.17 -13.11
C MET A 266 7.12 -3.81 -12.19
N TYR A 267 6.87 -3.46 -10.91
CA TYR A 267 7.96 -3.13 -9.97
C TYR A 267 8.77 -4.36 -9.56
N SER A 268 8.25 -5.57 -9.81
CA SER A 268 8.99 -6.83 -9.61
C SER A 268 10.20 -6.97 -10.55
N LEU A 269 10.29 -6.17 -11.64
CA LEU A 269 11.47 -6.08 -12.51
C LEU A 269 12.75 -5.76 -11.72
N ILE A 270 12.65 -5.02 -10.62
CA ILE A 270 13.79 -4.73 -9.73
C ILE A 270 14.28 -6.00 -9.02
N LEU A 271 13.37 -6.88 -8.57
CA LEU A 271 13.74 -8.17 -7.99
C LEU A 271 14.36 -9.08 -9.04
N PHE A 272 13.82 -9.08 -10.25
CA PHE A 272 14.37 -9.82 -11.38
C PHE A 272 15.82 -9.39 -11.64
N LEU A 273 16.10 -8.09 -11.80
CA LEU A 273 17.48 -7.61 -11.95
C LEU A 273 18.40 -8.02 -10.80
N LEU A 274 17.92 -7.93 -9.56
CA LEU A 274 18.71 -8.35 -8.40
C LEU A 274 18.98 -9.86 -8.43
N TYR A 275 18.02 -10.67 -8.84
CA TYR A 275 18.19 -12.11 -8.98
C TYR A 275 19.32 -12.41 -9.97
N PHE A 276 19.25 -11.91 -11.22
CA PHE A 276 20.28 -12.17 -12.23
C PHE A 276 21.65 -11.58 -11.89
N LYS A 277 21.72 -10.58 -11.01
CA LYS A 277 22.99 -10.04 -10.52
C LYS A 277 23.72 -11.02 -9.59
N TYR A 278 23.00 -11.82 -8.81
CA TYR A 278 23.58 -12.68 -7.77
C TYR A 278 23.41 -14.19 -8.01
N TYR A 279 22.52 -14.57 -8.91
CA TYR A 279 22.14 -15.96 -9.18
C TYR A 279 22.07 -16.22 -10.68
N LYS A 280 22.38 -17.46 -11.08
CA LYS A 280 22.21 -17.93 -12.46
C LYS A 280 20.85 -18.60 -12.63
N LEU A 281 20.34 -18.67 -13.87
CA LEU A 281 19.08 -19.37 -14.20
C LEU A 281 19.00 -20.80 -13.64
N LYS A 282 20.10 -21.57 -13.73
CA LYS A 282 20.16 -22.96 -13.23
C LYS A 282 20.03 -23.07 -11.71
N GLU A 283 20.23 -21.98 -10.97
CA GLU A 283 20.17 -21.92 -9.51
C GLU A 283 18.78 -21.55 -8.97
N PHE A 284 17.75 -21.52 -9.82
CA PHE A 284 16.39 -21.14 -9.45
C PHE A 284 15.81 -21.98 -8.29
N PHE A 285 15.88 -23.31 -8.37
CA PHE A 285 15.40 -24.19 -7.30
C PHE A 285 16.23 -24.04 -6.01
N TYR A 286 17.54 -23.83 -6.14
CA TYR A 286 18.40 -23.50 -5.00
C TYR A 286 17.97 -22.19 -4.33
N PHE A 287 17.66 -21.16 -5.12
CA PHE A 287 17.17 -19.88 -4.64
C PHE A 287 15.86 -20.01 -3.84
N ILE A 288 14.88 -20.76 -4.38
CA ILE A 288 13.60 -21.00 -3.70
C ILE A 288 13.84 -21.72 -2.36
N ASN A 289 14.68 -22.75 -2.33
CA ASN A 289 14.98 -23.48 -1.10
C ASN A 289 15.82 -22.67 -0.10
N LYS A 290 16.64 -21.74 -0.60
CA LYS A 290 17.41 -20.81 0.22
C LYS A 290 16.48 -19.84 0.95
N PHE A 291 15.45 -19.33 0.29
CA PHE A 291 14.45 -18.40 0.83
C PHE A 291 13.07 -19.04 0.93
N SER A 292 12.81 -19.80 2.00
CA SER A 292 11.53 -20.53 2.22
C SER A 292 10.28 -19.64 2.15
N VAL A 293 10.42 -18.35 2.45
CA VAL A 293 9.37 -17.32 2.31
C VAL A 293 8.79 -17.24 0.88
N VAL A 294 9.55 -17.63 -0.15
CA VAL A 294 9.10 -17.61 -1.54
C VAL A 294 7.83 -18.44 -1.74
N TYR A 295 7.71 -19.59 -1.07
CA TYR A 295 6.51 -20.44 -1.16
C TYR A 295 5.25 -19.71 -0.70
N LEU A 296 5.32 -19.00 0.44
CA LEU A 296 4.19 -18.21 0.94
C LEU A 296 3.90 -17.00 0.04
N CYS A 297 4.93 -16.37 -0.53
CA CYS A 297 4.76 -15.26 -1.46
C CYS A 297 4.04 -15.72 -2.73
N LEU A 298 4.46 -16.85 -3.33
CA LEU A 298 3.78 -17.45 -4.48
C LEU A 298 2.33 -17.80 -4.15
N LEU A 299 2.08 -18.39 -2.98
CA LEU A 299 0.72 -18.73 -2.56
C LEU A 299 -0.16 -17.47 -2.37
N SER A 300 0.39 -16.36 -1.87
CA SER A 300 -0.34 -15.10 -1.77
C SER A 300 -0.68 -14.50 -3.14
N ILE A 301 0.20 -14.67 -4.14
CA ILE A 301 -0.07 -14.27 -5.53
C ILE A 301 -1.17 -15.16 -6.12
N ILE A 302 -1.13 -16.48 -5.86
CA ILE A 302 -2.19 -17.41 -6.28
C ILE A 302 -3.54 -17.00 -5.68
N PHE A 303 -3.59 -16.61 -4.40
CA PHE A 303 -4.83 -16.11 -3.80
C PHE A 303 -5.34 -14.84 -4.48
N LEU A 304 -4.46 -13.86 -4.75
CA LEU A 304 -4.83 -12.66 -5.50
C LEU A 304 -5.47 -13.03 -6.85
N ILE A 305 -4.89 -13.98 -7.57
CA ILE A 305 -5.41 -14.46 -8.86
C ILE A 305 -6.78 -15.13 -8.69
N ILE A 306 -6.94 -15.99 -7.68
CA ILE A 306 -8.23 -16.65 -7.37
C ILE A 306 -9.33 -15.61 -7.16
N TYR A 307 -9.06 -14.55 -6.38
CA TYR A 307 -10.05 -13.50 -6.16
C TYR A 307 -10.29 -12.64 -7.42
N ASN A 308 -9.28 -12.35 -8.24
CA ASN A 308 -9.53 -11.65 -9.51
C ASN A 308 -10.45 -12.48 -10.42
N VAL A 309 -10.20 -13.78 -10.53
CA VAL A 309 -11.01 -14.72 -11.32
C VAL A 309 -12.41 -14.86 -10.73
N SER A 310 -12.55 -14.93 -9.40
CA SER A 310 -13.86 -15.06 -8.79
C SER A 310 -14.70 -13.80 -9.02
N HIS A 311 -14.13 -12.60 -8.87
CA HIS A 311 -14.88 -11.36 -9.01
C HIS A 311 -15.21 -11.01 -10.47
N SER A 312 -14.25 -11.15 -11.39
CA SER A 312 -14.33 -10.64 -12.77
C SER A 312 -14.28 -11.70 -13.87
N GLY A 313 -13.81 -12.91 -13.56
CA GLY A 313 -13.48 -13.94 -14.57
C GLY A 313 -12.12 -13.73 -15.25
N CYS A 314 -11.34 -12.75 -14.82
CA CYS A 314 -10.00 -12.46 -15.36
C CYS A 314 -8.90 -12.84 -14.38
N PHE A 315 -7.77 -13.37 -14.87
CA PHE A 315 -6.60 -13.62 -14.02
C PHE A 315 -5.99 -12.32 -13.48
N LEU A 316 -6.02 -11.24 -14.28
CA LEU A 316 -5.58 -9.91 -13.86
C LEU A 316 -6.53 -8.84 -14.42
N TYR A 317 -7.47 -8.37 -13.61
CA TYR A 317 -8.36 -7.28 -14.00
C TYR A 317 -7.61 -5.93 -13.98
N PRO A 318 -7.84 -5.01 -14.94
CA PRO A 318 -8.76 -5.06 -16.10
C PRO A 318 -8.07 -5.44 -17.42
N VAL A 319 -7.12 -6.38 -17.44
CA VAL A 319 -6.45 -6.80 -18.69
C VAL A 319 -7.32 -7.82 -19.43
N SER A 320 -7.98 -7.38 -20.49
CA SER A 320 -8.98 -8.15 -21.25
C SER A 320 -8.45 -9.49 -21.81
N SER A 321 -7.18 -9.55 -22.20
CA SER A 321 -6.54 -10.78 -22.70
C SER A 321 -6.41 -11.87 -21.63
N THR A 322 -6.48 -11.51 -20.34
CA THR A 322 -6.41 -12.46 -19.22
C THR A 322 -7.77 -12.98 -18.77
N CYS A 323 -8.85 -12.58 -19.45
CA CYS A 323 -10.22 -12.99 -19.15
C CYS A 323 -10.60 -14.27 -19.91
N MET A 324 -11.14 -15.25 -19.20
CA MET A 324 -11.56 -16.55 -19.77
C MET A 324 -13.04 -16.49 -20.17
N SER A 325 -13.35 -16.90 -21.40
CA SER A 325 -14.72 -16.92 -21.95
C SER A 325 -15.61 -17.99 -21.32
N GLU A 326 -14.98 -19.05 -20.82
CA GLU A 326 -15.60 -20.27 -20.31
C GLU A 326 -16.26 -20.05 -18.94
N PHE A 327 -15.80 -19.04 -18.19
CA PHE A 327 -16.41 -18.68 -16.92
C PHE A 327 -17.75 -17.99 -17.17
N PHE A 328 -18.84 -18.72 -16.93
CA PHE A 328 -20.21 -18.22 -17.12
C PHE A 328 -20.55 -17.00 -16.25
N TRP A 329 -19.88 -16.82 -15.11
CA TRP A 329 -20.03 -15.66 -14.23
C TRP A 329 -19.09 -14.49 -14.58
N GLY A 330 -18.11 -14.71 -15.46
CA GLY A 330 -17.12 -13.71 -15.82
C GLY A 330 -17.66 -12.63 -16.75
N TYR A 331 -16.93 -11.52 -16.87
CA TYR A 331 -17.20 -10.51 -17.88
C TYR A 331 -16.81 -10.96 -19.29
N SER A 332 -17.44 -10.37 -20.31
CA SER A 332 -16.96 -10.47 -21.70
C SER A 332 -15.66 -9.68 -21.88
N LYS A 333 -14.82 -10.13 -22.83
CA LYS A 333 -13.56 -9.45 -23.15
C LYS A 333 -13.78 -8.02 -23.63
N GLU A 334 -14.83 -7.79 -24.41
CA GLU A 334 -15.25 -6.46 -24.90
C GLU A 334 -15.54 -5.52 -23.74
N ARG A 335 -16.38 -5.94 -22.79
CA ARG A 335 -16.74 -5.12 -21.62
C ARG A 335 -15.51 -4.75 -20.77
N VAL A 336 -14.56 -5.67 -20.63
CA VAL A 336 -13.31 -5.40 -19.92
C VAL A 336 -12.43 -4.42 -20.70
N SER A 337 -12.42 -4.51 -22.03
CA SER A 337 -11.73 -3.55 -22.90
C SER A 337 -12.30 -2.14 -22.72
N ASP A 338 -13.62 -1.99 -22.67
CA ASP A 338 -14.28 -0.69 -22.45
C ASP A 338 -13.89 -0.08 -21.09
N TYR A 339 -13.80 -0.90 -20.04
CA TYR A 339 -13.34 -0.43 -18.73
C TYR A 339 -11.85 -0.06 -18.73
N MET A 340 -11.01 -0.81 -19.45
CA MET A 340 -9.61 -0.48 -19.61
C MET A 340 -9.45 0.88 -20.30
N GLU A 341 -10.17 1.12 -21.41
CA GLU A 341 -10.21 2.42 -22.10
C GLU A 341 -10.71 3.53 -21.16
N TRP A 342 -11.75 3.26 -20.37
CA TRP A 342 -12.27 4.22 -19.39
C TRP A 342 -11.22 4.62 -18.34
N TYR A 343 -10.50 3.65 -17.75
CA TYR A 343 -9.46 3.97 -16.77
C TYR A 343 -8.30 4.75 -17.38
N GLU A 344 -7.90 4.40 -18.59
CA GLU A 344 -6.88 5.12 -19.34
C GLU A 344 -7.31 6.57 -19.59
N LEU A 345 -8.56 6.78 -20.04
CA LEU A 345 -9.14 8.10 -20.27
C LEU A 345 -9.10 8.99 -19.01
N TRP A 346 -9.51 8.45 -17.86
CA TRP A 346 -9.44 9.16 -16.57
C TRP A 346 -8.01 9.52 -16.19
N SER A 347 -7.07 8.60 -16.37
CA SER A 347 -5.66 8.83 -16.01
C SER A 347 -4.99 9.89 -16.90
N LYS A 348 -5.45 10.01 -18.15
CA LYS A 348 -5.00 10.98 -19.16
C LYS A 348 -5.82 12.27 -19.16
N ALA A 349 -6.62 12.53 -18.12
CA ALA A 349 -7.47 13.71 -17.98
C ALA A 349 -8.51 13.93 -19.11
N GLY A 350 -8.88 12.87 -19.86
CA GLY A 350 -9.97 12.91 -20.83
C GLY A 350 -11.36 12.75 -20.19
N ALA A 351 -11.40 12.38 -18.92
CA ALA A 351 -12.61 12.35 -18.11
C ALA A 351 -12.36 12.93 -16.72
N THR A 352 -13.33 13.70 -16.24
CA THR A 352 -13.44 14.25 -14.89
C THR A 352 -14.89 14.10 -14.42
N PRO A 353 -15.23 14.36 -13.15
CA PRO A 353 -16.62 14.29 -12.70
C PRO A 353 -17.60 15.18 -13.50
N ASN A 354 -17.09 16.25 -14.15
CA ASN A 354 -17.92 17.25 -14.82
C ASN A 354 -17.70 17.30 -16.35
N MET A 355 -16.77 16.52 -16.90
CA MET A 355 -16.39 16.60 -18.31
C MET A 355 -15.94 15.23 -18.81
N ILE A 356 -16.39 14.87 -20.00
CA ILE A 356 -15.90 13.72 -20.77
C ILE A 356 -15.64 14.22 -22.19
N VAL A 357 -14.49 13.87 -22.77
CA VAL A 357 -14.19 14.20 -24.17
C VAL A 357 -15.17 13.51 -25.13
N PRO A 358 -15.51 14.13 -26.26
CA PRO A 358 -16.55 13.61 -27.15
C PRO A 358 -16.14 12.32 -27.89
N ASN A 359 -14.85 12.16 -28.24
CA ASN A 359 -14.34 10.98 -28.93
C ASN A 359 -13.17 10.33 -28.16
N ASN A 360 -13.49 9.32 -27.35
CA ASN A 360 -12.51 8.63 -26.50
C ASN A 360 -11.39 7.97 -27.32
N LYS A 361 -11.71 7.33 -28.44
CA LYS A 361 -10.74 6.58 -29.24
C LYS A 361 -9.73 7.50 -29.90
N GLU A 362 -10.19 8.60 -30.48
CA GLU A 362 -9.32 9.62 -31.08
C GLU A 362 -8.46 10.30 -30.01
N TYR A 363 -9.04 10.59 -28.84
CA TYR A 363 -8.32 11.19 -27.72
C TYR A 363 -7.19 10.29 -27.20
N LEU A 364 -7.44 8.98 -27.07
CA LEU A 364 -6.46 8.00 -26.62
C LEU A 364 -5.45 7.61 -27.71
N SER A 365 -5.70 7.94 -28.98
CA SER A 365 -4.78 7.63 -30.08
C SER A 365 -3.51 8.48 -30.01
N GLY A 366 -2.36 7.79 -30.00
CA GLY A 366 -1.04 8.44 -29.93
C GLY A 366 -0.88 9.36 -28.72
N PHE A 367 -0.55 10.62 -28.98
CA PHE A 367 -0.28 11.65 -27.97
C PHE A 367 -1.30 12.81 -27.99
N ASN A 368 -2.47 12.62 -28.59
CA ASN A 368 -3.53 13.65 -28.67
C ASN A 368 -3.97 14.15 -27.29
N TRP A 369 -3.92 13.28 -26.27
CA TRP A 369 -4.24 13.59 -24.89
C TRP A 369 -3.23 14.51 -24.17
N ILE A 370 -1.98 14.66 -24.66
CA ILE A 370 -0.93 15.39 -23.93
C ILE A 370 -1.34 16.84 -23.65
N ASN A 371 -1.85 17.56 -24.65
CA ASN A 371 -2.19 18.98 -24.49
C ASN A 371 -3.23 19.17 -23.39
N ASN A 372 -4.27 18.32 -23.42
CA ASN A 372 -5.34 18.34 -22.43
C ASN A 372 -4.83 17.93 -21.03
N TRP A 373 -3.98 16.90 -20.95
CA TRP A 373 -3.35 16.51 -19.68
C TRP A 373 -2.44 17.62 -19.12
N VAL A 374 -1.70 18.34 -19.96
CA VAL A 374 -0.87 19.47 -19.53
C VAL A 374 -1.75 20.56 -18.92
N GLN A 375 -2.83 20.93 -19.59
CA GLN A 375 -3.75 21.97 -19.13
C GLN A 375 -4.49 21.59 -17.84
N TYR A 376 -5.08 20.39 -17.79
CA TYR A 376 -6.00 20.02 -16.70
C TYR A 376 -5.31 19.30 -15.53
N TYR A 377 -4.18 18.62 -15.76
CA TYR A 377 -3.51 17.82 -14.74
C TYR A 377 -2.11 18.31 -14.39
N PHE A 378 -1.27 18.62 -15.39
CA PHE A 378 0.11 18.99 -15.15
C PHE A 378 0.21 20.25 -14.29
N PHE A 379 -0.37 21.37 -14.76
CA PHE A 379 -0.27 22.65 -14.05
C PHE A 379 -1.08 22.72 -12.74
N ASN A 380 -2.07 21.85 -12.56
CA ASN A 380 -2.93 21.85 -11.38
C ASN A 380 -2.47 20.90 -10.26
N LYS A 381 -1.76 19.83 -10.60
CA LYS A 381 -1.42 18.78 -9.63
C LYS A 381 0.01 18.26 -9.74
N PHE A 382 0.51 18.06 -10.96
CA PHE A 382 1.87 17.56 -11.15
C PHE A 382 2.94 18.60 -10.82
N SER A 383 2.77 19.83 -11.28
CA SER A 383 3.66 20.97 -11.05
C SER A 383 3.86 21.23 -9.55
N ASP A 384 2.77 21.33 -8.78
CA ASP A 384 2.79 21.54 -7.33
C ASP A 384 3.60 20.46 -6.61
N PHE A 385 3.36 19.20 -6.99
CA PHE A 385 4.10 18.07 -6.48
C PHE A 385 5.59 18.18 -6.83
N PHE A 386 5.90 18.38 -8.11
CA PHE A 386 7.26 18.41 -8.64
C PHE A 386 8.09 19.56 -8.05
N LEU A 387 7.50 20.76 -7.95
CA LEU A 387 8.11 21.92 -7.29
C LEU A 387 8.38 21.64 -5.81
N GLY A 388 7.45 20.99 -5.10
CA GLY A 388 7.67 20.55 -3.73
C GLY A 388 8.86 19.60 -3.59
N VAL A 389 9.04 18.67 -4.54
CA VAL A 389 10.18 17.74 -4.56
C VAL A 389 11.49 18.50 -4.82
N ILE A 390 11.52 19.40 -5.81
CA ILE A 390 12.69 20.24 -6.09
C ILE A 390 13.06 21.09 -4.88
N LEU A 391 12.08 21.74 -4.25
CA LEU A 391 12.30 22.54 -3.05
C LEU A 391 12.88 21.70 -1.91
N THR A 392 12.37 20.47 -1.72
CA THR A 392 12.91 19.54 -0.72
C THR A 392 14.38 19.22 -0.99
N VAL A 393 14.74 18.97 -2.25
CA VAL A 393 16.13 18.74 -2.66
C VAL A 393 16.99 19.97 -2.38
N ILE A 394 16.55 21.18 -2.76
CA ILE A 394 17.28 22.43 -2.54
C ILE A 394 17.51 22.68 -1.04
N ILE A 395 16.47 22.52 -0.21
CA ILE A 395 16.56 22.69 1.25
C ILE A 395 17.55 21.69 1.85
N CYS A 396 17.49 20.42 1.44
CA CYS A 396 18.42 19.41 1.95
C CYS A 396 19.86 19.69 1.51
N CYS A 397 20.08 20.02 0.23
CA CYS A 397 21.39 20.33 -0.32
C CYS A 397 22.02 21.56 0.35
N SER A 398 21.23 22.61 0.61
CA SER A 398 21.70 23.82 1.29
C SER A 398 22.04 23.56 2.76
N ILE A 399 21.19 22.85 3.52
CA ILE A 399 21.44 22.52 4.93
C ILE A 399 22.64 21.59 5.10
N PHE A 400 22.84 20.64 4.18
CA PHE A 400 24.03 19.78 4.17
C PHE A 400 25.28 20.49 3.63
N LYS A 401 25.16 21.65 2.99
CA LYS A 401 26.27 22.46 2.44
C LYS A 401 27.14 21.67 1.44
N ILE A 402 26.52 21.24 0.34
CA ILE A 402 27.22 20.57 -0.78
C ILE A 402 28.33 21.49 -1.31
N LYS A 403 29.54 20.93 -1.49
CA LYS A 403 30.68 21.63 -2.07
C LYS A 403 30.93 21.20 -3.52
N ASN A 404 30.89 19.88 -3.77
CA ASN A 404 31.27 19.32 -5.08
C ASN A 404 30.12 18.48 -5.66
N PHE A 405 29.70 18.77 -6.89
CA PHE A 405 28.71 17.95 -7.61
C PHE A 405 29.41 16.78 -8.29
N SER A 406 29.43 15.60 -7.63
CA SER A 406 30.04 14.38 -8.20
C SER A 406 29.11 13.17 -8.12
N LEU A 407 28.99 12.44 -9.22
CA LEU A 407 28.20 11.22 -9.35
C LEU A 407 29.06 9.94 -9.31
N LYS A 408 30.21 10.00 -8.63
CA LYS A 408 31.10 8.85 -8.47
C LYS A 408 30.34 7.67 -7.86
N GLY A 409 30.49 6.49 -8.47
CA GLY A 409 29.81 5.26 -8.04
C GLY A 409 28.43 5.01 -8.67
N PHE A 410 27.93 5.91 -9.52
CA PHE A 410 26.64 5.73 -10.22
C PHE A 410 26.58 4.44 -11.05
N ASN A 411 27.70 3.99 -11.63
CA ASN A 411 27.78 2.77 -12.44
C ASN A 411 27.22 1.52 -11.74
N ILE A 412 27.35 1.43 -10.41
CA ILE A 412 26.82 0.30 -9.61
C ILE A 412 25.29 0.22 -9.69
N PHE A 413 24.63 1.37 -9.83
CA PHE A 413 23.19 1.55 -9.79
C PHE A 413 22.57 1.82 -11.16
N ARG A 414 23.39 1.94 -12.22
CA ARG A 414 22.97 2.34 -13.56
C ARG A 414 21.79 1.51 -14.09
N SER A 415 21.84 0.18 -13.94
CA SER A 415 20.76 -0.71 -14.40
C SER A 415 19.45 -0.47 -13.64
N PHE A 416 19.50 -0.26 -12.32
CA PHE A 416 18.33 0.00 -11.49
C PHE A 416 17.73 1.37 -11.77
N TYR A 417 18.57 2.39 -11.95
CA TYR A 417 18.12 3.72 -12.34
C TYR A 417 17.49 3.72 -13.73
N PHE A 418 18.06 2.96 -14.68
CA PHE A 418 17.47 2.76 -16.00
C PHE A 418 16.09 2.11 -15.93
N ILE A 419 15.89 1.11 -15.06
CA ILE A 419 14.55 0.54 -14.83
C ILE A 419 13.58 1.56 -14.25
N LEU A 420 14.00 2.42 -13.32
CA LEU A 420 13.13 3.49 -12.82
C LEU A 420 12.68 4.41 -13.97
N ILE A 421 13.57 4.76 -14.90
CA ILE A 421 13.23 5.55 -16.09
C ILE A 421 12.24 4.79 -16.98
N LEU A 422 12.47 3.50 -17.25
CA LEU A 422 11.54 2.69 -18.04
C LEU A 422 10.15 2.63 -17.39
N LEU A 423 10.08 2.44 -16.07
CA LEU A 423 8.82 2.46 -15.32
C LEU A 423 8.16 3.84 -15.37
N LEU A 424 8.93 4.93 -15.34
CA LEU A 424 8.38 6.29 -15.47
C LEU A 424 7.80 6.53 -16.87
N LEU A 425 8.47 6.05 -17.93
CA LEU A 425 7.99 6.15 -19.30
C LEU A 425 6.71 5.33 -19.49
N GLU A 426 6.69 4.10 -19.00
CA GLU A 426 5.50 3.24 -19.01
C GLU A 426 4.32 3.91 -18.28
N TRP A 427 4.56 4.41 -17.07
CA TRP A 427 3.57 5.17 -16.30
C TRP A 427 3.05 6.38 -17.07
N PHE A 428 3.91 7.17 -17.71
CA PHE A 428 3.52 8.38 -18.43
C PHE A 428 2.68 8.07 -19.68
N ILE A 429 3.03 7.00 -20.42
CA ILE A 429 2.34 6.61 -21.64
C ILE A 429 0.96 6.02 -21.34
N ASN A 430 0.85 5.21 -20.29
CA ASN A 430 -0.34 4.42 -20.03
C ASN A 430 -1.27 5.05 -19.00
N HIS A 431 -0.73 5.61 -17.90
CA HIS A 431 -1.56 6.07 -16.78
C HIS A 431 -0.97 7.26 -16.00
N PRO A 432 -0.81 8.44 -16.63
CA PRO A 432 -0.05 9.60 -16.12
C PRO A 432 -0.73 10.37 -14.96
N ALA A 433 -1.36 9.67 -14.03
CA ALA A 433 -1.82 10.22 -12.76
C ALA A 433 -0.90 9.76 -11.61
N LEU A 434 -0.41 10.70 -10.80
CA LEU A 434 0.56 10.48 -9.72
C LEU A 434 0.13 9.40 -8.71
N ARG A 435 -1.19 9.22 -8.50
CA ARG A 435 -1.72 8.17 -7.61
C ARG A 435 -1.40 6.75 -8.10
N TYR A 436 -1.24 6.56 -9.41
CA TYR A 436 -0.93 5.27 -10.03
C TYR A 436 0.60 5.01 -10.11
N GLY A 437 1.35 5.32 -9.06
CA GLY A 437 2.80 5.06 -8.99
C GLY A 437 3.71 6.24 -9.38
N GLY A 438 3.16 7.30 -9.98
CA GLY A 438 3.94 8.46 -10.41
C GLY A 438 4.65 9.19 -9.26
N TYR A 439 4.03 9.31 -8.08
CA TYR A 439 4.66 10.02 -6.94
C TYR A 439 6.02 9.40 -6.58
N VAL A 440 6.10 8.08 -6.43
CA VAL A 440 7.35 7.41 -6.06
C VAL A 440 8.39 7.39 -7.19
N LEU A 441 7.97 7.17 -8.44
CA LEU A 441 8.90 7.11 -9.58
C LEU A 441 9.56 8.47 -9.83
N VAL A 442 8.76 9.53 -9.94
CA VAL A 442 9.28 10.90 -10.13
C VAL A 442 10.19 11.30 -8.97
N PHE A 443 9.76 11.04 -7.72
CA PHE A 443 10.57 11.36 -6.56
C PHE A 443 11.93 10.65 -6.58
N LEU A 444 11.95 9.33 -6.80
CA LEU A 444 13.19 8.56 -6.80
C LEU A 444 14.15 8.99 -7.92
N ILE A 445 13.62 9.25 -9.12
CA ILE A 445 14.43 9.69 -10.27
C ILE A 445 15.12 11.02 -9.98
N VAL A 446 14.39 11.97 -9.37
CA VAL A 446 14.93 13.29 -9.01
C VAL A 446 15.90 13.19 -7.83
N VAL A 447 15.55 12.48 -6.76
CA VAL A 447 16.29 12.49 -5.48
C VAL A 447 17.52 11.59 -5.49
N PHE A 448 17.50 10.48 -6.23
CA PHE A 448 18.59 9.49 -6.19
C PHE A 448 19.96 10.05 -6.59
N PRO A 449 20.10 10.85 -7.68
CA PRO A 449 21.36 11.53 -8.00
C PRO A 449 21.87 12.43 -6.88
N PHE A 450 20.98 13.17 -6.19
CA PHE A 450 21.38 14.01 -5.05
C PHE A 450 21.82 13.20 -3.83
N CYS A 451 21.25 12.01 -3.60
CA CYS A 451 21.74 11.09 -2.57
C CYS A 451 23.19 10.66 -2.83
N LEU A 452 23.55 10.42 -4.10
CA LEU A 452 24.93 10.14 -4.51
C LEU A 452 25.84 11.34 -4.33
N ILE A 453 25.41 12.53 -4.73
CA ILE A 453 26.18 13.78 -4.55
C ILE A 453 26.46 14.02 -3.06
N LEU A 454 25.45 13.86 -2.19
CA LEU A 454 25.58 14.01 -0.73
C LEU A 454 26.52 12.97 -0.12
N LYS A 455 26.43 11.71 -0.55
CA LYS A 455 27.34 10.63 -0.14
C LYS A 455 28.80 10.97 -0.50
N ASN A 456 29.02 11.47 -1.72
CA ASN A 456 30.36 11.81 -2.21
C ASN A 456 30.99 13.04 -1.54
N GLN A 457 30.26 13.75 -0.69
CA GLN A 457 30.85 14.77 0.19
C GLN A 457 31.70 14.17 1.31
N ASN A 458 31.61 12.85 1.56
CA ASN A 458 32.37 12.13 2.58
C ASN A 458 32.28 12.75 4.00
N TYR A 459 31.12 13.31 4.36
CA TYR A 459 30.90 13.88 5.67
C TYR A 459 31.05 12.84 6.80
N LYS A 460 31.58 13.26 7.95
CA LYS A 460 31.48 12.48 9.19
C LYS A 460 30.11 12.72 9.85
N PHE A 461 29.46 11.67 10.34
CA PHE A 461 28.14 11.78 10.98
C PHE A 461 28.09 12.83 12.09
N ASN A 462 29.10 12.85 12.97
CA ASN A 462 29.19 13.82 14.07
C ASN A 462 29.17 15.28 13.61
N GLN A 463 29.76 15.59 12.44
CA GLN A 463 29.80 16.95 11.90
C GLN A 463 28.44 17.39 11.33
N LYS A 464 27.63 16.47 10.83
CA LYS A 464 26.32 16.76 10.22
C LYS A 464 25.13 16.43 11.10
N LYS A 465 25.35 16.07 12.37
CA LYS A 465 24.29 15.83 13.35
C LYS A 465 23.37 17.05 13.54
N LYS A 466 23.92 18.27 13.52
CA LYS A 466 23.12 19.51 13.60
C LYS A 466 22.26 19.71 12.36
N SER A 467 22.83 19.55 11.16
CA SER A 467 22.10 19.58 9.88
C SER A 467 20.94 18.59 9.85
N LEU A 468 21.19 17.35 10.28
CA LEU A 468 20.16 16.30 10.38
C LEU A 468 19.04 16.72 11.33
N LYS A 469 19.37 17.19 12.54
CA LYS A 469 18.37 17.65 13.51
C LYS A 469 17.51 18.78 12.96
N ILE A 470 18.10 19.74 12.26
CA ILE A 470 17.36 20.85 11.62
C ILE A 470 16.36 20.31 10.60
N ILE A 471 16.79 19.41 9.70
CA ILE A 471 15.92 18.81 8.68
C ILE A 471 14.76 18.03 9.33
N LEU A 472 15.05 17.23 10.35
CA LEU A 472 14.03 16.44 11.05
C LEU A 472 13.05 17.34 11.81
N LEU A 473 13.53 18.39 12.48
CA LEU A 473 12.67 19.37 13.16
C LEU A 473 11.79 20.15 12.17
N LEU A 474 12.35 20.56 11.03
CA LEU A 474 11.60 21.22 9.96
C LEU A 474 10.50 20.30 9.41
N THR A 475 10.83 19.03 9.19
CA THR A 475 9.87 18.01 8.73
C THR A 475 8.74 17.83 9.72
N LEU A 476 9.07 17.68 11.01
CA LEU A 476 8.08 17.54 12.08
C LEU A 476 7.22 18.79 12.21
N PHE A 477 7.81 19.97 12.13
CA PHE A 477 7.09 21.24 12.18
C PHE A 477 6.08 21.36 11.05
N ILE A 478 6.49 21.13 9.79
CA ILE A 478 5.59 21.18 8.63
C ILE A 478 4.49 20.12 8.76
N PHE A 479 4.85 18.89 9.15
CA PHE A 479 3.89 17.81 9.32
C PHE A 479 2.81 18.14 10.38
N ILE A 480 3.22 18.61 11.55
CA ILE A 480 2.31 18.99 12.63
C ILE A 480 1.46 20.18 12.20
N TYR A 481 2.08 21.22 11.62
CA TYR A 481 1.37 22.41 11.14
C TYR A 481 0.26 22.04 10.15
N ARG A 482 0.58 21.28 9.10
CA ARG A 482 -0.42 20.87 8.09
C ARG A 482 -1.51 19.97 8.69
N SER A 483 -1.16 19.12 9.64
CA SER A 483 -2.13 18.23 10.30
C SER A 483 -3.09 19.00 11.20
N VAL A 484 -2.57 19.97 11.97
CA VAL A 484 -3.38 20.86 12.81
C VAL A 484 -4.27 21.76 11.95
N ASP A 485 -3.73 22.34 10.88
CA ASP A 485 -4.48 23.15 9.92
C ASP A 485 -5.65 22.36 9.31
N ARG A 486 -5.40 21.12 8.86
CA ARG A 486 -6.46 20.19 8.40
C ARG A 486 -7.53 19.98 9.46
N ILE A 487 -7.13 19.66 10.70
CA ILE A 487 -8.07 19.38 11.79
C ILE A 487 -8.92 20.62 12.12
N ASN A 488 -8.31 21.81 12.11
CA ASN A 488 -9.03 23.07 12.32
C ASN A 488 -10.03 23.35 11.19
N TYR A 489 -9.63 23.10 9.94
CA TYR A 489 -10.53 23.17 8.80
C TYR A 489 -11.71 22.21 8.96
N GLU A 490 -11.46 20.95 9.33
CA GLU A 490 -12.51 19.94 9.53
C GLU A 490 -13.44 20.28 10.71
N LYS A 491 -12.92 20.90 11.77
CA LYS A 491 -13.71 21.40 12.90
C LYS A 491 -14.68 22.50 12.44
N ASN A 492 -14.21 23.43 11.61
CA ASN A 492 -15.02 24.57 11.15
C ASN A 492 -15.99 24.17 10.04
N ALA A 493 -15.56 23.36 9.07
CA ALA A 493 -16.34 22.98 7.90
C ALA A 493 -17.33 21.84 8.16
N TYR A 494 -17.03 20.96 9.13
CA TYR A 494 -17.82 19.75 9.37
C TYR A 494 -18.21 19.53 10.84
N GLU A 495 -17.99 20.53 11.71
CA GLU A 495 -18.26 20.44 13.15
C GLU A 495 -17.55 19.26 13.84
N TYR A 496 -16.38 18.86 13.31
CA TYR A 496 -15.64 17.71 13.83
C TYR A 496 -15.20 17.91 15.28
N ASN A 497 -15.67 17.04 16.17
CA ASN A 497 -15.33 17.06 17.59
C ASN A 497 -14.41 15.90 17.96
N LEU A 498 -13.11 16.17 18.09
CA LEU A 498 -12.10 15.18 18.44
C LEU A 498 -12.36 14.44 19.77
N VAL A 499 -12.93 15.13 20.76
CA VAL A 499 -13.09 14.58 22.12
C VAL A 499 -14.34 13.72 22.22
N LYS A 500 -15.44 14.18 21.60
CA LYS A 500 -16.74 13.53 21.64
C LYS A 500 -16.95 12.53 20.51
N SER A 501 -16.26 12.64 19.38
CA SER A 501 -16.45 11.80 18.20
C SER A 501 -15.17 11.78 17.35
N PRO A 502 -14.10 11.08 17.79
CA PRO A 502 -12.81 11.05 17.10
C PRO A 502 -12.84 10.34 15.74
N TYR A 503 -13.97 9.75 15.37
CA TYR A 503 -14.14 8.93 14.18
C TYR A 503 -14.42 9.76 12.92
N TYR A 504 -14.10 9.20 11.75
CA TYR A 504 -14.54 9.76 10.48
C TYR A 504 -16.04 9.53 10.26
N LYS A 505 -16.64 10.38 9.42
CA LYS A 505 -18.07 10.30 9.10
C LYS A 505 -18.39 9.05 8.28
N ILE A 506 -19.44 8.33 8.68
CA ILE A 506 -20.04 7.24 7.92
C ILE A 506 -21.52 7.55 7.76
N ASN A 507 -21.97 7.61 6.52
CA ASN A 507 -23.37 7.89 6.20
C ASN A 507 -24.07 6.62 5.73
N ASN A 508 -25.41 6.59 5.86
CA ASN A 508 -26.23 5.48 5.39
C ASN A 508 -26.08 5.23 3.87
N ASN A 509 -25.79 6.28 3.10
CA ASN A 509 -25.55 6.15 1.66
C ASN A 509 -24.21 5.48 1.32
N PHE A 510 -23.30 5.23 2.27
CA PHE A 510 -22.04 4.52 1.99
C PHE A 510 -22.23 2.99 1.90
N TYR A 511 -23.40 2.50 2.33
CA TYR A 511 -23.81 1.10 2.20
C TYR A 511 -24.58 0.84 0.90
N THR A 512 -24.32 1.66 -0.14
CA THR A 512 -24.96 1.58 -1.46
C THR A 512 -25.06 0.15 -1.96
N MET A 513 -24.00 -0.66 -1.86
CA MET A 513 -24.02 -2.04 -2.37
C MET A 513 -24.93 -2.99 -1.57
N GLN A 514 -24.96 -2.89 -0.23
CA GLN A 514 -25.93 -3.69 0.55
C GLN A 514 -27.36 -3.32 0.13
N ASN A 515 -27.60 -2.04 -0.15
CA ASN A 515 -28.89 -1.57 -0.63
C ASN A 515 -29.14 -1.98 -2.10
N HIS A 516 -28.12 -1.99 -2.96
CA HIS A 516 -28.24 -2.44 -4.35
C HIS A 516 -28.52 -3.95 -4.41
N LYS A 517 -27.82 -4.80 -3.63
CA LYS A 517 -28.12 -6.25 -3.56
C LYS A 517 -29.59 -6.50 -3.17
N LYS A 518 -30.18 -5.70 -2.26
CA LYS A 518 -31.62 -5.76 -1.93
C LYS A 518 -32.52 -5.46 -3.13
N ASN A 519 -32.07 -4.62 -4.06
CA ASN A 519 -32.83 -4.29 -5.27
C ASN A 519 -32.79 -5.39 -6.34
N PHE A 520 -31.84 -6.33 -6.25
CA PHE A 520 -31.67 -7.42 -7.23
C PHE A 520 -32.24 -8.77 -6.75
N PHE A 521 -32.51 -8.94 -5.46
CA PHE A 521 -33.03 -10.20 -4.89
C PHE A 521 -34.16 -9.98 -3.88
N LYS A 522 -35.18 -10.86 -3.86
CA LYS A 522 -36.26 -10.80 -2.85
C LYS A 522 -35.72 -11.13 -1.44
N ASP A 523 -34.79 -12.08 -1.35
CA ASP A 523 -34.09 -12.45 -0.12
C ASP A 523 -32.58 -12.61 -0.37
N ILE A 524 -31.74 -11.71 0.13
CA ILE A 524 -30.28 -11.75 -0.10
C ILE A 524 -29.65 -13.07 0.37
N ASN A 525 -30.25 -13.75 1.35
CA ASN A 525 -29.71 -14.98 1.91
C ASN A 525 -29.96 -16.22 1.02
N LYS A 526 -30.82 -16.09 -0.01
CA LYS A 526 -31.18 -17.19 -0.92
C LYS A 526 -30.61 -16.99 -2.32
N CYS A 527 -29.51 -17.65 -2.63
CA CYS A 527 -28.93 -17.63 -3.98
C CYS A 527 -29.62 -18.66 -4.91
N ASN A 528 -30.83 -18.33 -5.37
CA ASN A 528 -31.62 -19.16 -6.31
C ASN A 528 -32.14 -18.32 -7.48
N PHE A 529 -32.35 -18.96 -8.63
CA PHE A 529 -32.85 -18.30 -9.86
C PHE A 529 -34.19 -17.58 -9.64
N SER A 530 -35.14 -18.24 -8.98
CA SER A 530 -36.48 -17.71 -8.68
C SER A 530 -36.48 -16.49 -7.74
N ASN A 531 -35.34 -16.17 -7.16
CA ASN A 531 -35.16 -15.08 -6.22
C ASN A 531 -34.61 -13.80 -6.88
N SER A 532 -34.22 -13.86 -8.15
CA SER A 532 -33.76 -12.70 -8.92
C SER A 532 -34.93 -11.78 -9.31
N LEU A 533 -34.73 -10.46 -9.14
CA LEU A 533 -35.72 -9.41 -9.48
C LEU A 533 -35.39 -8.68 -10.79
N ARG A 534 -34.16 -8.83 -11.29
CA ARG A 534 -33.61 -8.12 -12.45
C ARG A 534 -32.63 -9.05 -13.20
N ASN A 535 -31.87 -8.49 -14.12
CA ASN A 535 -30.98 -9.21 -15.06
C ASN A 535 -29.85 -10.02 -14.38
N ILE A 536 -29.50 -9.73 -13.13
CA ILE A 536 -28.49 -10.49 -12.38
C ILE A 536 -29.14 -11.72 -11.74
N LYS A 537 -28.67 -12.90 -12.13
CA LYS A 537 -29.09 -14.19 -11.61
C LYS A 537 -28.10 -14.72 -10.58
N CYS A 538 -28.58 -15.63 -9.72
CA CYS A 538 -27.75 -16.29 -8.72
C CYS A 538 -27.94 -17.81 -8.76
N LYS A 539 -26.84 -18.55 -8.75
CA LYS A 539 -26.83 -20.02 -8.61
C LYS A 539 -25.81 -20.43 -7.54
N LYS A 540 -26.17 -21.41 -6.73
CA LYS A 540 -25.27 -22.02 -5.73
C LYS A 540 -24.59 -23.26 -6.29
N ILE A 541 -23.27 -23.32 -6.25
CA ILE A 541 -22.46 -24.48 -6.68
C ILE A 541 -21.47 -24.81 -5.55
N TYR A 542 -21.46 -26.06 -5.09
CA TYR A 542 -20.63 -26.51 -3.95
C TYR A 542 -20.68 -25.58 -2.73
N SER A 543 -21.87 -25.05 -2.40
CA SER A 543 -22.12 -24.08 -1.33
C SER A 543 -21.62 -22.64 -1.53
N TYR A 544 -21.08 -22.30 -2.70
CA TYR A 544 -20.65 -20.95 -3.07
C TYR A 544 -21.68 -20.26 -3.97
N ASN A 545 -21.81 -18.94 -3.83
CA ASN A 545 -22.72 -18.12 -4.61
C ASN A 545 -22.04 -17.66 -5.91
N PHE A 546 -22.71 -17.86 -7.04
CA PHE A 546 -22.30 -17.36 -8.35
C PHE A 546 -23.35 -16.40 -8.87
N TYR A 547 -22.92 -15.17 -9.15
CA TYR A 547 -23.74 -14.12 -9.76
C TYR A 547 -23.38 -13.99 -11.23
N TYR A 548 -24.36 -13.92 -12.12
CA TYR A 548 -24.12 -13.86 -13.56
C TYR A 548 -25.27 -13.16 -14.28
N ILE A 549 -25.01 -12.75 -15.52
CA ILE A 549 -26.00 -12.24 -16.46
C ILE A 549 -26.05 -13.26 -17.60
N ASP A 550 -27.24 -13.60 -18.10
CA ASP A 550 -27.33 -14.47 -19.29
C ASP A 550 -26.56 -13.83 -20.44
N LYS A 551 -25.71 -14.61 -21.10
CA LYS A 551 -24.94 -14.18 -22.27
C LYS A 551 -25.80 -14.18 -23.52
#